data_AF-A0A2Z6SB24-F1
#
_entry.id   AF-A0A2Z6SB24-F1
#
_cell.length_a   1.000
_cell.length_b   1.000
_cell.length_c   1.000
_cell.angle_alpha   90.00
_cell.angle_beta   90.00
_cell.angle_gamma   90.00
#
_symmetry.space_group_name_H-M   'P 1'
#
loop_
_entity.id
_entity.type
_entity.pdbx_description
1 polymer ?
#
loop_
_entity_poly.entity_id
_entity_poly.type
_entity_poly.pdbx_seq_one_letter_code
_entity_poly.pdbx_strand_id
1 'polypeptide(L)'
;MLLNSQNVELSHANNNILFEFSQIVQNFDKINIKDIEPTTQKNIHENIFEEDLSVVIDEIINTYFEELNEGKERKVRKRNILNTINNFNINLREIVNWLLNNQTDSNSIYLLGYFNYHGIEININMKNAFKLFQKAANLGNNAAQYDLANMCIDGEGTDKNYDKAFELSKSLEKKGFSCGINLLGYCYVDGIGTDINMQKGIELYQKTANIGSCLAQYNLAHMYKNGEGVDIDYKKAFQLFKESAEKEYSNGITMLGYCYNNGIGTNTNKQKAIESYQKAANLTNHYAQYNLALMYEIGDGIEKNIKQAIYWYKESAKQGNENSIIKLNELLEE
;
A
#
# COMPACT_ATOMS: atom_id res chain seq x y z
N MET A 1 -64.65 16.63 -22.16
CA MET A 1 -65.82 17.48 -21.85
C MET A 1 -66.15 17.23 -20.37
N LEU A 2 -66.00 18.27 -19.53
CA LEU A 2 -66.57 18.47 -18.17
C LEU A 2 -66.29 17.38 -17.11
N LEU A 3 -65.42 17.60 -16.11
CA LEU A 3 -65.51 18.42 -14.88
C LEU A 3 -65.99 17.63 -13.64
N ASN A 4 -65.25 17.85 -12.55
CA ASN A 4 -65.58 17.69 -11.12
C ASN A 4 -65.60 16.27 -10.52
N SER A 5 -65.19 16.03 -9.28
CA SER A 5 -64.52 16.82 -8.23
C SER A 5 -64.47 15.89 -7.01
N GLN A 6 -63.36 15.82 -6.29
CA GLN A 6 -63.40 15.83 -4.82
C GLN A 6 -62.00 15.97 -4.22
N ASN A 7 -61.86 17.08 -3.49
CA ASN A 7 -60.80 17.38 -2.55
C ASN A 7 -60.84 16.44 -1.35
N VAL A 8 -59.67 15.98 -0.91
CA VAL A 8 -59.27 15.74 0.48
C VAL A 8 -57.77 16.10 0.50
N GLU A 9 -57.38 17.35 0.83
CA GLU A 9 -56.93 17.81 2.18
C GLU A 9 -56.02 16.79 2.90
N LEU A 10 -54.85 17.09 3.44
CA LEU A 10 -54.02 18.29 3.60
C LEU A 10 -52.72 17.85 4.31
N SER A 11 -51.70 18.71 4.24
CA SER A 11 -50.57 18.88 5.18
C SER A 11 -49.32 17.99 5.00
N HIS A 12 -48.09 18.45 5.22
CA HIS A 12 -47.46 19.78 5.28
C HIS A 12 -45.96 19.49 5.42
N ALA A 13 -45.13 19.74 4.40
CA ALA A 13 -43.67 19.74 4.61
C ALA A 13 -42.82 20.46 3.53
N ASN A 14 -43.42 21.10 2.51
CA ASN A 14 -42.64 21.66 1.40
C ASN A 14 -42.76 23.18 1.19
N ASN A 15 -43.33 23.93 2.14
CA ASN A 15 -43.44 25.40 2.04
C ASN A 15 -42.65 26.19 3.09
N ASN A 16 -41.88 25.55 3.99
CA ASN A 16 -41.04 26.28 4.95
C ASN A 16 -39.67 26.72 4.40
N ILE A 17 -39.16 26.07 3.36
CA ILE A 17 -37.81 26.37 2.84
C ILE A 17 -37.82 27.65 1.98
N LEU A 18 -38.94 27.98 1.32
CA LEU A 18 -39.02 29.18 0.48
C LEU A 18 -39.38 30.46 1.26
N PHE A 19 -39.85 30.35 2.50
CA PHE A 19 -40.19 31.51 3.33
C PHE A 19 -39.01 31.98 4.20
N GLU A 20 -38.10 31.08 4.59
CA GLU A 20 -36.87 31.44 5.33
C GLU A 20 -35.83 32.15 4.45
N PHE A 21 -35.76 31.85 3.15
CA PHE A 21 -34.85 32.54 2.23
C PHE A 21 -35.23 34.00 1.94
N SER A 22 -36.49 34.39 2.17
CA SER A 22 -36.99 35.75 1.92
C SER A 22 -36.74 36.71 3.10
N GLN A 23 -36.65 36.21 4.34
CA GLN A 23 -36.29 37.04 5.50
C GLN A 23 -34.77 37.25 5.66
N ILE A 24 -33.93 36.37 5.12
CA ILE A 24 -32.47 36.53 5.18
C ILE A 24 -31.98 37.63 4.22
N VAL A 25 -32.72 37.92 3.14
CA VAL A 25 -32.31 38.91 2.12
C VAL A 25 -32.78 40.34 2.47
N GLN A 26 -33.67 40.54 3.45
CA GLN A 26 -34.16 41.88 3.82
C GLN A 26 -33.44 42.56 5.00
N ASN A 27 -32.39 41.97 5.57
CA ASN A 27 -31.61 42.61 6.64
C ASN A 27 -30.21 43.12 6.20
N PHE A 28 -29.97 43.26 4.89
CA PHE A 28 -28.67 43.75 4.39
C PHE A 28 -28.51 45.28 4.35
N ASP A 29 -29.53 46.05 4.71
CA ASP A 29 -29.39 47.50 4.80
C ASP A 29 -29.63 48.00 6.23
N LYS A 30 -28.52 48.43 6.85
CA LYS A 30 -28.35 49.13 8.15
C LYS A 30 -27.88 48.26 9.33
N ILE A 31 -26.58 47.95 9.35
CA ILE A 31 -25.83 47.89 10.61
C ILE A 31 -24.61 48.79 10.51
N ASN A 32 -24.48 49.64 11.52
CA ASN A 32 -23.60 50.80 11.61
C ASN A 32 -22.18 50.33 11.96
N ILE A 33 -21.18 50.76 11.18
CA ILE A 33 -19.76 50.45 11.41
C ILE A 33 -19.27 51.32 12.57
N LYS A 34 -19.35 50.77 13.79
CA LYS A 34 -18.48 51.04 14.95
C LYS A 34 -18.96 50.15 16.09
N ASP A 35 -18.02 49.44 16.69
CA ASP A 35 -18.18 48.52 17.82
C ASP A 35 -18.72 47.12 17.47
N ILE A 36 -17.92 46.36 16.71
CA ILE A 36 -17.90 44.90 16.78
C ILE A 36 -16.50 44.52 17.24
N GLU A 37 -16.39 44.08 18.50
CA GLU A 37 -15.21 43.37 18.99
C GLU A 37 -14.92 42.19 18.05
N PRO A 38 -13.65 41.91 17.70
CA PRO A 38 -13.35 40.77 16.86
C PRO A 38 -13.70 39.50 17.62
N THR A 39 -14.88 38.95 17.34
CA THR A 39 -15.19 37.55 17.57
C THR A 39 -14.25 36.77 16.66
N THR A 40 -13.12 36.39 17.23
CA THR A 40 -12.26 35.37 16.66
C THR A 40 -13.11 34.13 16.50
N GLN A 41 -13.54 33.86 15.26
CA GLN A 41 -13.71 32.49 14.82
C GLN A 41 -12.45 31.75 15.26
N LYS A 42 -12.61 30.90 16.27
CA LYS A 42 -11.56 30.02 16.74
C LYS A 42 -11.32 29.01 15.62
N ASN A 43 -10.51 29.38 14.63
CA ASN A 43 -9.68 28.42 13.94
C ASN A 43 -8.80 27.82 15.03
N ILE A 44 -9.25 26.71 15.61
CA ILE A 44 -8.42 25.86 16.44
C ILE A 44 -7.51 25.11 15.47
N HIS A 45 -6.58 25.83 14.84
CA HIS A 45 -5.23 25.30 14.73
C HIS A 45 -4.68 25.43 16.15
N GLU A 46 -4.98 24.44 16.99
CA GLU A 46 -4.08 24.15 18.09
C GLU A 46 -2.73 23.89 17.41
N ASN A 47 -1.82 24.86 17.51
CA ASN A 47 -0.43 24.66 17.12
C ASN A 47 0.03 23.44 17.91
N ILE A 48 0.13 22.29 17.24
CA ILE A 48 0.71 21.08 17.81
C ILE A 48 2.09 21.48 18.30
N PHE A 49 2.34 21.35 19.61
CA PHE A 49 3.63 21.72 20.16
C PHE A 49 4.70 20.82 19.55
N GLU A 50 5.95 21.30 19.45
CA GLU A 50 7.03 20.50 18.86
C GLU A 50 7.20 19.13 19.56
N GLU A 51 6.93 19.08 20.86
CA GLU A 51 6.91 17.85 21.65
C GLU A 51 5.79 16.89 21.23
N ASP A 52 4.60 17.42 20.92
CA ASP A 52 3.45 16.63 20.46
C ASP A 52 3.73 16.01 19.07
N LEU A 53 4.43 16.73 18.20
CA LEU A 53 4.74 16.25 16.86
C LEU A 53 5.79 15.12 16.86
N SER A 54 6.74 15.16 17.80
CA SER A 54 7.69 14.07 17.99
C SER A 54 6.97 12.77 18.36
N VAL A 55 5.99 12.83 19.27
CA VAL A 55 5.20 11.65 19.67
C VAL A 55 4.41 11.08 18.50
N VAL A 56 3.80 11.95 17.69
CA VAL A 56 3.06 11.51 16.49
C VAL A 56 3.98 10.84 15.48
N ILE A 57 5.20 11.37 15.27
CA ILE A 57 6.18 10.76 14.37
C ILE A 57 6.58 9.37 14.88
N ASP A 58 6.82 9.21 16.19
CA ASP A 58 7.13 7.91 16.78
C ASP A 58 5.99 6.90 16.55
N GLU A 59 4.74 7.32 16.73
CA GLU A 59 3.57 6.48 16.45
C GLU A 59 3.47 6.07 14.97
N ILE A 60 3.71 7.01 14.05
CA ILE A 60 3.73 6.74 12.60
C ILE A 60 4.81 5.70 12.27
N ILE A 61 6.03 5.86 12.80
CA ILE A 61 7.14 4.96 12.49
C ILE A 61 6.94 3.59 13.14
N ASN A 62 6.45 3.52 14.37
CA ASN A 62 6.15 2.26 15.04
C ASN A 62 5.08 1.47 14.26
N THR A 63 3.98 2.13 13.89
CA THR A 63 2.92 1.51 13.07
C THR A 63 3.48 1.02 11.73
N TYR A 64 4.23 1.86 11.01
CA TYR A 64 4.86 1.46 9.75
C TYR A 64 5.75 0.23 9.91
N PHE A 65 6.52 0.17 10.98
CA PHE A 65 7.47 -0.91 11.22
C PHE A 65 6.77 -2.21 11.64
N GLU A 66 5.69 -2.14 12.41
CA GLU A 66 4.83 -3.29 12.69
C GLU A 66 4.25 -3.88 11.40
N GLU A 67 3.66 -3.04 10.55
CA GLU A 67 3.11 -3.45 9.26
C GLU A 67 4.16 -4.05 8.31
N LEU A 68 5.38 -3.51 8.37
CA LEU A 68 6.51 -4.04 7.63
C LEU A 68 6.88 -5.46 8.10
N ASN A 69 6.83 -5.74 9.40
CA ASN A 69 7.09 -7.07 9.96
C ASN A 69 5.95 -8.07 9.67
N GLU A 70 4.71 -7.60 9.56
CA GLU A 70 3.59 -8.40 9.05
C GLU A 70 3.76 -8.78 7.57
N GLY A 71 4.64 -8.07 6.84
CA GLY A 71 4.87 -8.28 5.41
C GLY A 71 3.94 -7.49 4.50
N LYS A 72 3.26 -6.46 5.02
CA LYS A 72 2.36 -5.62 4.21
C LYS A 72 3.11 -4.92 3.09
N GLU A 73 2.44 -4.83 1.93
CA GLU A 73 3.00 -4.21 0.73
C GLU A 73 3.35 -2.73 0.97
N ARG A 74 4.41 -2.26 0.30
CA ARG A 74 4.89 -0.87 0.40
C ARG A 74 3.78 0.16 0.15
N LYS A 75 2.91 -0.07 -0.83
CA LYS A 75 1.77 0.81 -1.14
C LYS A 75 0.72 0.88 -0.01
N VAL A 76 0.48 -0.24 0.68
CA VAL A 76 -0.45 -0.32 1.81
C VAL A 76 0.13 0.48 2.98
N ARG A 77 1.40 0.25 3.31
CA ARG A 77 2.11 0.99 4.37
C ARG A 77 2.15 2.50 4.09
N LYS A 78 2.40 2.90 2.84
CA LYS A 78 2.33 4.32 2.44
C LYS A 78 0.95 4.93 2.67
N ARG A 79 -0.11 4.25 2.23
CA ARG A 79 -1.49 4.72 2.46
C ARG A 79 -1.79 4.85 3.95
N ASN A 80 -1.35 3.89 4.76
CA ASN A 80 -1.62 3.89 6.19
C ASN A 80 -0.88 5.03 6.91
N ILE A 81 0.38 5.32 6.57
CA ILE A 81 1.08 6.53 7.06
C ILE A 81 0.27 7.79 6.76
N LEU A 82 -0.21 7.97 5.53
CA LEU A 82 -0.96 9.17 5.15
C LEU A 82 -2.31 9.25 5.90
N ASN A 83 -2.97 8.12 6.10
CA ASN A 83 -4.20 8.06 6.90
C ASN A 83 -3.95 8.42 8.36
N THR A 84 -2.87 7.91 8.96
CA THR A 84 -2.47 8.26 10.33
C THR A 84 -2.26 9.77 10.46
N ILE A 85 -1.50 10.38 9.54
CA ILE A 85 -1.28 11.84 9.53
C ILE A 85 -2.60 12.60 9.45
N ASN A 86 -3.51 12.17 8.56
CA ASN A 86 -4.82 12.80 8.42
C ASN A 86 -5.68 12.65 9.68
N ASN A 87 -5.61 11.52 10.38
CA ASN A 87 -6.38 11.28 11.61
C ASN A 87 -5.96 12.21 12.76
N PHE A 88 -4.68 12.59 12.81
CA PHE A 88 -4.18 13.60 13.75
C PHE A 88 -4.52 15.03 13.33
N ASN A 89 -5.21 15.25 12.21
CA ASN A 89 -5.53 16.56 11.64
C ASN A 89 -4.31 17.46 11.44
N ILE A 90 -3.12 16.87 11.22
CA ILE A 90 -1.88 17.62 11.02
C ILE A 90 -1.71 17.93 9.56
N ASN A 91 -1.35 19.18 9.25
CA ASN A 91 -0.98 19.53 7.90
C ASN A 91 0.34 18.84 7.51
N LEU A 92 0.34 18.08 6.42
CA LEU A 92 1.52 17.38 5.93
C LEU A 92 2.69 18.33 5.65
N ARG A 93 2.41 19.58 5.27
CA ARG A 93 3.42 20.63 5.09
C ARG A 93 4.07 21.08 6.40
N GLU A 94 3.30 21.13 7.49
CA GLU A 94 3.82 21.43 8.83
C GLU A 94 4.77 20.33 9.30
N ILE A 95 4.39 19.06 9.08
CA ILE A 95 5.27 17.90 9.33
C ILE A 95 6.58 18.04 8.56
N VAL A 96 6.53 18.32 7.25
CA VAL A 96 7.74 18.52 6.45
C VAL A 96 8.63 19.62 7.00
N ASN A 97 8.06 20.79 7.31
CA ASN A 97 8.82 21.92 7.84
C ASN A 97 9.49 21.55 9.18
N TRP A 98 8.77 20.86 10.05
CA TRP A 98 9.31 20.40 11.32
C TRP A 98 10.44 19.37 11.12
N LEU A 99 10.24 18.38 10.26
CA LEU A 99 11.24 17.35 9.93
C LEU A 99 12.53 17.95 9.37
N LEU A 100 12.43 19.01 8.56
CA LEU A 100 13.59 19.72 8.02
C LEU A 100 14.43 20.38 9.12
N ASN A 101 13.79 20.87 10.18
CA ASN A 101 14.43 21.56 11.30
C ASN A 101 14.85 20.62 12.45
N ASN A 102 14.25 19.43 12.57
CA ASN A 102 14.42 18.52 13.71
C ASN A 102 15.08 17.18 13.35
N GLN A 103 16.30 17.22 12.82
CA GLN A 103 17.06 16.03 12.37
C GLN A 103 18.02 15.46 13.43
N THR A 104 17.61 15.46 14.69
CA THR A 104 18.38 14.95 15.84
C THR A 104 17.99 13.53 16.22
N ASP A 105 16.71 13.18 16.07
CA ASP A 105 16.16 11.87 16.36
C ASP A 105 16.15 10.94 15.12
N SER A 106 16.28 9.63 15.36
CA SER A 106 16.38 8.64 14.30
C SER A 106 15.07 8.45 13.51
N ASN A 107 13.89 8.59 14.15
CA ASN A 107 12.58 8.47 13.52
C ASN A 107 12.25 9.68 12.67
N SER A 108 12.57 10.89 13.14
CA SER A 108 12.39 12.11 12.33
C SER A 108 13.28 12.10 11.09
N ILE A 109 14.55 11.73 11.23
CA ILE A 109 15.47 11.57 10.10
C ILE A 109 14.93 10.52 9.11
N TYR A 110 14.46 9.38 9.63
CA TYR A 110 13.89 8.33 8.79
C TYR A 110 12.65 8.80 8.05
N LEU A 111 11.69 9.46 8.71
CA LEU A 111 10.46 9.94 8.08
C LEU A 111 10.75 10.97 6.98
N LEU A 112 11.71 11.87 7.21
CA LEU A 112 12.17 12.80 6.18
C LEU A 112 12.76 12.04 4.97
N GLY A 113 13.54 10.99 5.22
CA GLY A 113 14.07 10.11 4.19
C GLY A 113 12.95 9.42 3.41
N TYR A 114 11.93 8.94 4.11
CA TYR A 114 10.74 8.30 3.54
C TYR A 114 9.94 9.27 2.65
N PHE A 115 9.80 10.53 3.07
CA PHE A 115 9.15 11.56 2.24
C PHE A 115 9.95 11.87 0.98
N ASN A 116 11.29 11.90 1.06
CA ASN A 116 12.15 12.08 -0.11
C ASN A 116 12.06 10.88 -1.06
N TYR A 117 11.91 9.67 -0.52
CA TYR A 117 11.77 8.44 -1.30
C TYR A 117 10.44 8.43 -2.06
N HIS A 118 9.34 8.83 -1.41
CA HIS A 118 7.99 8.72 -1.94
C HIS A 118 7.41 9.97 -2.59
N GLY A 119 8.12 11.10 -2.51
CA GLY A 119 7.67 12.39 -3.04
C GLY A 119 6.47 12.97 -2.27
N ILE A 120 6.49 12.89 -0.94
CA ILE A 120 5.37 13.32 -0.08
C ILE A 120 5.62 14.79 0.32
N GLU A 121 4.86 15.74 -0.26
CA GLU A 121 5.01 17.21 -0.12
C GLU A 121 6.37 17.80 -0.54
N ILE A 122 7.31 16.94 -0.91
CA ILE A 122 8.63 17.28 -1.44
C ILE A 122 8.90 16.48 -2.70
N ASN A 123 9.79 16.96 -3.57
CA ASN A 123 10.16 16.24 -4.79
C ASN A 123 10.90 14.95 -4.46
N ILE A 124 10.67 13.91 -5.27
CA ILE A 124 11.40 12.64 -5.17
C ILE A 124 12.90 12.90 -5.28
N ASN A 125 13.66 12.42 -4.29
CA ASN A 125 15.11 12.53 -4.26
C ASN A 125 15.74 11.30 -3.61
N MET A 126 16.00 10.28 -4.42
CA MET A 126 16.54 8.99 -3.96
C MET A 126 17.93 9.14 -3.32
N LYS A 127 18.78 10.04 -3.82
CA LYS A 127 20.11 10.29 -3.23
C LYS A 127 20.00 10.87 -1.82
N ASN A 128 19.03 11.77 -1.60
CA ASN A 128 18.81 12.34 -0.28
C ASN A 128 18.13 11.33 0.66
N ALA A 129 17.13 10.59 0.18
CA ALA A 129 16.52 9.50 0.92
C ALA A 129 17.57 8.50 1.42
N PHE A 130 18.48 8.06 0.55
CA PHE A 130 19.58 7.17 0.89
C PHE A 130 20.46 7.73 2.04
N LYS A 131 20.86 9.00 1.95
CA LYS A 131 21.67 9.66 2.98
C LYS A 131 20.95 9.72 4.33
N LEU A 132 19.66 10.04 4.31
CA LEU A 132 18.83 10.14 5.50
C LEU A 132 18.61 8.75 6.14
N PHE A 133 18.31 7.73 5.34
CA PHE A 133 18.22 6.36 5.83
C PHE A 133 19.54 5.86 6.39
N GLN A 134 20.68 6.19 5.77
CA GLN A 134 21.99 5.88 6.34
C GLN A 134 22.18 6.52 7.72
N LYS A 135 21.85 7.81 7.84
CA LYS A 135 21.97 8.54 9.11
C LYS A 135 21.06 7.94 10.19
N ALA A 136 19.80 7.68 9.87
CA ALA A 136 18.84 7.06 10.80
C ALA A 136 19.25 5.62 11.19
N ALA A 137 19.71 4.82 10.23
CA ALA A 137 20.19 3.46 10.47
C ALA A 137 21.41 3.42 11.40
N ASN A 138 22.33 4.38 11.26
CA ASN A 138 23.49 4.54 12.15
C ASN A 138 23.08 4.91 13.59
N LEU A 139 21.94 5.59 13.74
CA LEU A 139 21.33 5.89 15.03
C LEU A 139 20.46 4.74 15.58
N GLY A 140 20.40 3.60 14.87
CA GLY A 140 19.70 2.40 15.33
C GLY A 140 18.27 2.23 14.81
N ASN A 141 17.77 3.11 13.94
CA ASN A 141 16.42 2.99 13.38
C ASN A 141 16.29 1.73 12.49
N ASN A 142 15.39 0.82 12.87
CA ASN A 142 15.24 -0.48 12.20
C ASN A 142 14.51 -0.40 10.85
N ALA A 143 13.55 0.52 10.71
CA ALA A 143 12.87 0.78 9.44
C ALA A 143 13.87 1.31 8.40
N ALA A 144 14.73 2.25 8.81
CA ALA A 144 15.81 2.77 8.00
C ALA A 144 16.82 1.68 7.61
N GLN A 145 17.18 0.77 8.53
CA GLN A 145 18.05 -0.38 8.20
C GLN A 145 17.44 -1.25 7.10
N TYR A 146 16.14 -1.53 7.16
CA TYR A 146 15.44 -2.32 6.16
C TYR A 146 15.37 -1.61 4.80
N ASP A 147 14.93 -0.35 4.77
CA ASP A 147 14.78 0.38 3.50
C ASP A 147 16.15 0.69 2.87
N LEU A 148 17.17 0.99 3.69
CA LEU A 148 18.55 1.13 3.23
C LEU A 148 19.09 -0.15 2.60
N ALA A 149 18.79 -1.31 3.18
CA ALA A 149 19.20 -2.60 2.63
C ALA A 149 18.58 -2.82 1.24
N ASN A 150 17.27 -2.57 1.08
CA ASN A 150 16.61 -2.66 -0.23
C ASN A 150 17.20 -1.66 -1.24
N MET A 151 17.44 -0.40 -0.86
CA MET A 151 18.07 0.57 -1.75
C MET A 151 19.47 0.13 -2.19
N CYS A 152 20.24 -0.53 -1.31
CA CYS A 152 21.53 -1.12 -1.65
C CYS A 152 21.42 -2.32 -2.61
N ILE A 153 20.32 -3.08 -2.58
CA ILE A 153 20.05 -4.17 -3.53
C ILE A 153 19.69 -3.60 -4.91
N ASP A 154 18.76 -2.64 -4.92
CA ASP A 154 18.19 -2.11 -6.15
C ASP A 154 19.13 -1.09 -6.83
N GLY A 155 20.04 -0.46 -6.07
CA GLY A 155 20.85 0.66 -6.54
C GLY A 155 20.06 1.96 -6.62
N GLU A 156 19.05 2.12 -5.76
CA GLU A 156 18.23 3.32 -5.72
C GLU A 156 18.96 4.43 -4.97
N GLY A 157 19.29 5.54 -5.66
CA GLY A 157 19.98 6.67 -5.03
C GLY A 157 21.44 6.41 -4.62
N THR A 158 21.97 5.23 -4.92
CA THR A 158 23.35 4.79 -4.65
C THR A 158 23.78 3.72 -5.66
N ASP A 159 25.05 3.37 -5.70
CA ASP A 159 25.48 2.16 -6.42
C ASP A 159 25.07 0.92 -5.62
N LYS A 160 24.81 -0.19 -6.33
CA LYS A 160 24.48 -1.46 -5.69
C LYS A 160 25.58 -1.88 -4.71
N ASN A 161 25.17 -2.29 -3.51
CA ASN A 161 26.07 -2.73 -2.45
C ASN A 161 25.47 -3.93 -1.71
N TYR A 162 25.68 -5.12 -2.28
CA TYR A 162 25.08 -6.35 -1.78
C TYR A 162 25.64 -6.78 -0.42
N ASP A 163 26.93 -6.57 -0.17
CA ASP A 163 27.55 -6.87 1.13
C ASP A 163 26.86 -6.09 2.26
N LYS A 164 26.62 -4.80 2.04
CA LYS A 164 25.94 -3.97 3.02
C LYS A 164 24.48 -4.36 3.21
N ALA A 165 23.76 -4.71 2.14
CA ALA A 165 22.40 -5.22 2.25
C ALA A 165 22.34 -6.52 3.07
N PHE A 166 23.31 -7.41 2.85
CA PHE A 166 23.45 -8.65 3.60
C PHE A 166 23.79 -8.41 5.08
N GLU A 167 24.69 -7.47 5.41
CA GLU A 167 24.98 -7.12 6.81
C GLU A 167 23.76 -6.50 7.52
N LEU A 168 23.03 -5.61 6.85
CA LEU A 168 21.83 -4.99 7.42
C LEU A 168 20.72 -6.02 7.67
N SER A 169 20.51 -6.95 6.74
CA SER A 169 19.52 -8.02 6.92
C SER A 169 19.90 -8.97 8.07
N LYS A 170 21.18 -9.35 8.22
CA LYS A 170 21.68 -10.10 9.39
C LYS A 170 21.47 -9.35 10.71
N SER A 171 21.72 -8.04 10.72
CA SER A 171 21.48 -7.19 11.90
C SER A 171 20.00 -7.22 12.33
N LEU A 172 19.08 -7.10 11.38
CA LEU A 172 17.64 -7.16 11.64
C LEU A 172 17.17 -8.57 12.05
N GLU A 173 17.72 -9.62 11.43
CA GLU A 173 17.46 -11.02 11.80
C GLU A 173 17.84 -11.29 13.26
N LYS A 174 19.02 -10.83 13.69
CA LYS A 174 19.51 -11.00 15.06
C LYS A 174 18.59 -10.33 16.09
N LYS A 175 17.91 -9.25 15.71
CA LYS A 175 16.91 -8.57 16.53
C LYS A 175 15.53 -9.23 16.49
N GLY A 176 15.34 -10.26 15.65
CA GLY A 176 14.10 -11.02 15.55
C GLY A 176 13.04 -10.40 14.64
N PHE A 177 13.40 -9.41 13.80
CA PHE A 177 12.43 -8.74 12.94
C PHE A 177 12.12 -9.58 11.70
N SER A 178 10.85 -9.92 11.50
CA SER A 178 10.35 -10.68 10.36
C SER A 178 10.76 -10.09 9.02
N CYS A 179 10.76 -8.76 8.88
CA CYS A 179 11.18 -8.11 7.63
C CYS A 179 12.68 -8.36 7.34
N GLY A 180 13.52 -8.35 8.38
CA GLY A 180 14.94 -8.66 8.28
C GLY A 180 15.21 -10.13 8.00
N ILE A 181 14.49 -11.03 8.67
CA ILE A 181 14.57 -12.48 8.45
C ILE A 181 14.18 -12.80 7.01
N ASN A 182 13.09 -12.21 6.49
CA ASN A 182 12.66 -12.37 5.11
C ASN A 182 13.71 -11.85 4.13
N LEU A 183 14.25 -10.66 4.38
CA LEU A 183 15.28 -10.07 3.53
C LEU A 183 16.55 -10.92 3.51
N LEU A 184 16.96 -11.48 4.65
CA LEU A 184 18.10 -12.38 4.72
C LEU A 184 17.82 -13.71 3.98
N GLY A 185 16.58 -14.21 4.07
CA GLY A 185 16.12 -15.35 3.29
C GLY A 185 16.27 -15.10 1.79
N TYR A 186 15.84 -13.92 1.34
CA TYR A 186 16.02 -13.47 -0.04
C TYR A 186 17.50 -13.40 -0.42
N CYS A 187 18.36 -12.84 0.44
CA CYS A 187 19.80 -12.80 0.17
C CYS A 187 20.42 -14.19 -0.04
N TYR A 188 20.00 -15.18 0.73
CA TYR A 188 20.50 -16.55 0.56
C TYR A 188 19.95 -17.25 -0.68
N VAL A 189 18.69 -17.02 -1.05
CA VAL A 189 18.10 -17.63 -2.26
C VAL A 189 18.73 -17.06 -3.52
N ASP A 190 18.93 -15.74 -3.59
CA ASP A 190 19.42 -15.05 -4.79
C ASP A 190 20.94 -14.80 -4.80
N GLY A 191 21.64 -15.12 -3.72
CA GLY A 191 23.09 -14.88 -3.60
C GLY A 191 23.46 -13.40 -3.45
N ILE A 192 22.63 -12.61 -2.77
CA ILE A 192 22.86 -11.18 -2.54
C ILE A 192 23.82 -10.98 -1.37
N GLY A 193 25.08 -10.70 -1.68
CA GLY A 193 26.13 -10.42 -0.67
C GLY A 193 26.60 -11.68 0.08
N THR A 194 26.24 -12.86 -0.44
CA THR A 194 26.59 -14.17 0.08
C THR A 194 26.52 -15.19 -1.06
N ASP A 195 27.16 -16.34 -0.90
CA ASP A 195 26.90 -17.49 -1.77
C ASP A 195 25.44 -17.94 -1.64
N ILE A 196 24.89 -18.47 -2.74
CA ILE A 196 23.55 -19.05 -2.77
C ILE A 196 23.46 -20.20 -1.76
N ASN A 197 22.47 -20.13 -0.88
CA ASN A 197 22.14 -21.18 0.07
C ASN A 197 20.61 -21.30 0.20
N MET A 198 20.03 -22.03 -0.74
CA MET A 198 18.57 -22.17 -0.85
C MET A 198 17.96 -22.78 0.42
N GLN A 199 18.60 -23.79 1.01
CA GLN A 199 18.12 -24.44 2.24
C GLN A 199 18.00 -23.45 3.39
N LYS A 200 19.02 -22.61 3.60
CA LYS A 200 18.99 -21.58 4.63
C LYS A 200 17.94 -20.51 4.35
N GLY A 201 17.75 -20.14 3.07
CA GLY A 201 16.67 -19.25 2.66
C GLY A 201 15.28 -19.80 3.03
N ILE A 202 15.03 -21.09 2.73
CA ILE A 202 13.78 -21.79 3.07
C ILE A 202 13.54 -21.81 4.58
N GLU A 203 14.56 -22.13 5.38
CA GLU A 203 14.45 -22.14 6.84
C GLU A 203 14.05 -20.76 7.39
N LEU A 204 14.63 -19.69 6.85
CA LEU A 204 14.31 -18.32 7.25
C LEU A 204 12.88 -17.94 6.85
N TYR A 205 12.44 -18.26 5.63
CA TYR A 205 11.05 -18.03 5.22
C TYR A 205 10.05 -18.87 6.02
N GLN A 206 10.39 -20.12 6.35
CA GLN A 206 9.52 -20.97 7.17
C GLN A 206 9.37 -20.40 8.59
N LYS A 207 10.45 -19.87 9.18
CA LYS A 207 10.44 -19.21 10.50
C LYS A 207 9.44 -18.04 10.53
N THR A 208 9.44 -17.18 9.52
CA THR A 208 8.55 -16.01 9.45
C THR A 208 7.14 -16.33 8.96
N ALA A 209 6.98 -17.32 8.08
CA ALA A 209 5.67 -17.79 7.66
C ALA A 209 4.87 -18.36 8.85
N ASN A 210 5.53 -19.10 9.74
CA ASN A 210 4.89 -19.68 10.94
C ASN A 210 4.37 -18.64 11.93
N ILE A 211 4.93 -17.43 11.94
CA ILE A 211 4.46 -16.30 12.76
C ILE A 211 3.51 -15.36 12.00
N GLY A 212 3.09 -15.74 10.79
CA GLY A 212 2.03 -15.06 10.03
C GLY A 212 2.49 -13.93 9.12
N SER A 213 3.78 -13.86 8.76
CA SER A 213 4.24 -12.90 7.75
C SER A 213 3.71 -13.28 6.36
N CYS A 214 2.86 -12.44 5.77
CA CYS A 214 2.18 -12.77 4.51
C CYS A 214 3.15 -12.80 3.31
N LEU A 215 4.21 -11.98 3.36
CA LEU A 215 5.30 -12.01 2.40
C LEU A 215 6.08 -13.33 2.46
N ALA A 216 6.39 -13.81 3.67
CA ALA A 216 7.09 -15.07 3.86
C ALA A 216 6.27 -16.27 3.39
N GLN A 217 4.98 -16.29 3.74
CA GLN A 217 4.03 -17.30 3.28
C GLN A 217 3.99 -17.34 1.75
N TYR A 218 3.90 -16.18 1.10
CA TYR A 218 3.93 -16.07 -0.36
C TYR A 218 5.23 -16.62 -0.96
N ASN A 219 6.40 -16.19 -0.46
CA ASN A 219 7.69 -16.64 -0.98
C ASN A 219 7.87 -18.15 -0.81
N LEU A 220 7.56 -18.68 0.37
CA LEU A 220 7.66 -20.10 0.66
C LEU A 220 6.69 -20.93 -0.20
N ALA A 221 5.49 -20.42 -0.46
CA ALA A 221 4.53 -21.07 -1.36
C ALA A 221 5.08 -21.19 -2.78
N HIS A 222 5.76 -20.16 -3.28
CA HIS A 222 6.45 -20.21 -4.56
C HIS A 222 7.51 -21.30 -4.61
N MET A 223 8.31 -21.45 -3.55
CA MET A 223 9.34 -22.49 -3.49
C MET A 223 8.72 -23.90 -3.57
N TYR A 224 7.64 -24.17 -2.83
CA TYR A 224 6.91 -25.45 -2.94
C TYR A 224 6.21 -25.65 -4.28
N LYS A 225 5.71 -24.58 -4.91
CA LYS A 225 5.06 -24.66 -6.22
C LYS A 225 6.06 -25.02 -7.31
N ASN A 226 7.27 -24.45 -7.25
CA ASN A 226 8.28 -24.57 -8.30
C ASN A 226 9.31 -25.69 -8.03
N GLY A 227 9.38 -26.22 -6.81
CA GLY A 227 10.41 -27.20 -6.43
C GLY A 227 11.78 -26.57 -6.21
N GLU A 228 11.83 -25.31 -5.78
CA GLU A 228 13.08 -24.57 -5.57
C GLU A 228 13.67 -24.94 -4.21
N GLY A 229 14.60 -25.90 -4.19
CA GLY A 229 15.30 -26.33 -2.98
C GLY A 229 14.45 -27.16 -2.00
N VAL A 230 13.19 -27.41 -2.35
CA VAL A 230 12.28 -28.34 -1.69
C VAL A 230 11.59 -29.19 -2.74
N ASP A 231 11.08 -30.36 -2.35
CA ASP A 231 10.21 -31.15 -3.22
C ASP A 231 8.94 -30.36 -3.55
N ILE A 232 8.45 -30.53 -4.79
CA ILE A 232 7.19 -29.91 -5.22
C ILE A 232 6.05 -30.42 -4.33
N ASP A 233 5.35 -29.48 -3.69
CA ASP A 233 4.14 -29.76 -2.92
C ASP A 233 3.08 -28.70 -3.22
N TYR A 234 2.25 -28.98 -4.22
CA TYR A 234 1.19 -28.07 -4.63
C TYR A 234 0.13 -27.84 -3.53
N LYS A 235 -0.13 -28.82 -2.66
CA LYS A 235 -1.11 -28.65 -1.58
C LYS A 235 -0.59 -27.67 -0.54
N LYS A 236 0.68 -27.80 -0.16
CA LYS A 236 1.34 -26.88 0.75
C LYS A 236 1.48 -25.48 0.15
N ALA A 237 1.84 -25.39 -1.14
CA ALA A 237 1.85 -24.11 -1.85
C ALA A 237 0.47 -23.42 -1.84
N PHE A 238 -0.59 -24.16 -2.20
CA PHE A 238 -1.95 -23.63 -2.18
C PHE A 238 -2.34 -23.10 -0.79
N GLN A 239 -2.06 -23.87 0.26
CA GLN A 239 -2.37 -23.46 1.63
C GLN A 239 -1.62 -22.19 2.04
N LEU A 240 -0.31 -22.09 1.74
CA LEU A 240 0.48 -20.90 2.05
C LEU A 240 0.04 -19.66 1.25
N PHE A 241 -0.29 -19.82 -0.05
CA PHE A 241 -0.88 -18.72 -0.83
C PHE A 241 -2.21 -18.26 -0.24
N LYS A 242 -3.05 -19.19 0.22
CA LYS A 242 -4.32 -18.87 0.87
C LYS A 242 -4.11 -18.09 2.17
N GLU A 243 -3.19 -18.50 3.04
CA GLU A 243 -2.87 -17.77 4.27
C GLU A 243 -2.34 -16.36 3.99
N SER A 244 -1.46 -16.21 2.99
CA SER A 244 -0.99 -14.89 2.53
C SER A 244 -2.15 -14.02 2.02
N ALA A 245 -3.08 -14.61 1.27
CA ALA A 245 -4.26 -13.92 0.73
C ALA A 245 -5.26 -13.49 1.83
N GLU A 246 -5.40 -14.26 2.90
CA GLU A 246 -6.23 -13.92 4.07
C GLU A 246 -5.72 -12.67 4.80
N LYS A 247 -4.42 -12.36 4.67
CA LYS A 247 -3.78 -11.11 5.16
C LYS A 247 -3.83 -9.96 4.15
N GLU A 248 -4.65 -10.10 3.10
CA GLU A 248 -4.83 -9.11 2.04
C GLU A 248 -3.56 -8.79 1.23
N TYR A 249 -2.57 -9.69 1.24
CA TYR A 249 -1.38 -9.53 0.42
C TYR A 249 -1.73 -9.73 -1.07
N SER A 250 -1.60 -8.68 -1.88
CA SER A 250 -2.18 -8.70 -3.23
C SER A 250 -1.59 -9.78 -4.13
N ASN A 251 -0.27 -10.04 -4.05
CA ASN A 251 0.36 -11.15 -4.79
C ASN A 251 -0.11 -12.52 -4.29
N GLY A 252 -0.36 -12.68 -2.98
CA GLY A 252 -0.92 -13.89 -2.39
C GLY A 252 -2.33 -14.16 -2.93
N ILE A 253 -3.18 -13.12 -2.98
CA ILE A 253 -4.52 -13.21 -3.58
C ILE A 253 -4.43 -13.55 -5.07
N THR A 254 -3.54 -12.90 -5.84
CA THR A 254 -3.32 -13.22 -7.26
C THR A 254 -2.95 -14.68 -7.45
N MET A 255 -2.02 -15.20 -6.64
CA MET A 255 -1.58 -16.59 -6.74
C MET A 255 -2.64 -17.59 -6.27
N LEU A 256 -3.48 -17.23 -5.30
CA LEU A 256 -4.65 -18.02 -4.94
C LEU A 256 -5.62 -18.13 -6.12
N GLY A 257 -5.87 -17.02 -6.82
CA GLY A 257 -6.64 -17.00 -8.06
C GLY A 257 -6.04 -17.89 -9.14
N TYR A 258 -4.72 -17.81 -9.32
CA TYR A 258 -3.97 -18.67 -10.24
C TYR A 258 -4.08 -20.16 -9.91
N CYS A 259 -4.03 -20.51 -8.62
CA CYS A 259 -4.19 -21.89 -8.19
C CYS A 259 -5.60 -22.42 -8.49
N TYR A 260 -6.65 -21.64 -8.22
CA TYR A 260 -8.01 -22.01 -8.59
C TYR A 260 -8.21 -22.07 -10.11
N ASN A 261 -7.56 -21.21 -10.88
CA ASN A 261 -7.69 -21.20 -12.33
C ASN A 261 -7.11 -22.46 -12.99
N ASN A 262 -6.01 -22.97 -12.45
CA ASN A 262 -5.22 -24.06 -13.04
C ASN A 262 -5.30 -25.38 -12.27
N GLY A 263 -5.99 -25.44 -11.13
CA GLY A 263 -6.09 -26.65 -10.31
C GLY A 263 -4.79 -27.00 -9.56
N ILE A 264 -4.01 -25.99 -9.13
CA ILE A 264 -2.74 -26.21 -8.43
C ILE A 264 -3.02 -26.39 -6.94
N GLY A 265 -2.86 -27.61 -6.44
CA GLY A 265 -3.08 -27.93 -5.01
C GLY A 265 -4.55 -27.94 -4.58
N THR A 266 -5.46 -27.65 -5.51
CA THR A 266 -6.92 -27.61 -5.35
C THR A 266 -7.58 -28.05 -6.66
N ASN A 267 -8.89 -28.32 -6.64
CA ASN A 267 -9.65 -28.45 -7.87
C ASN A 267 -9.80 -27.09 -8.58
N THR A 268 -9.86 -27.12 -9.92
CA THR A 268 -10.16 -25.95 -10.74
C THR A 268 -11.50 -25.33 -10.34
N ASN A 269 -11.52 -24.01 -10.18
CA ASN A 269 -12.71 -23.22 -9.89
C ASN A 269 -12.58 -21.81 -10.49
N LYS A 270 -13.16 -21.61 -11.68
CA LYS A 270 -13.07 -20.33 -12.41
C LYS A 270 -13.71 -19.17 -11.66
N GLN A 271 -14.84 -19.40 -10.99
CA GLN A 271 -15.53 -18.37 -10.22
C GLN A 271 -14.65 -17.83 -9.08
N LYS A 272 -14.02 -18.72 -8.29
CA LYS A 272 -13.07 -18.32 -7.24
C LYS A 272 -11.81 -17.66 -7.80
N ALA A 273 -11.36 -18.07 -8.99
CA ALA A 273 -10.24 -17.42 -9.66
C ALA A 273 -10.58 -15.96 -10.01
N ILE A 274 -11.75 -15.72 -10.62
CA ILE A 274 -12.25 -14.38 -10.96
C ILE A 274 -12.39 -13.53 -9.71
N GLU A 275 -13.03 -14.03 -8.65
CA GLU A 275 -13.18 -13.30 -7.39
C GLU A 275 -11.82 -12.88 -6.80
N SER A 276 -10.84 -13.80 -6.83
CA SER A 276 -9.48 -13.53 -6.36
C SER A 276 -8.78 -12.48 -7.23
N TYR A 277 -8.81 -12.64 -8.55
CA TYR A 277 -8.19 -11.67 -9.46
C TYR A 277 -8.86 -10.30 -9.36
N GLN A 278 -10.19 -10.22 -9.26
CA GLN A 278 -10.90 -8.97 -9.06
C GLN A 278 -10.51 -8.29 -7.75
N LYS A 279 -10.42 -9.05 -6.64
CA LYS A 279 -9.97 -8.51 -5.35
C LYS A 279 -8.53 -7.96 -5.45
N ALA A 280 -7.59 -8.72 -5.99
CA ALA A 280 -6.20 -8.28 -6.15
C ALA A 280 -6.06 -7.11 -7.15
N ALA A 281 -6.86 -7.09 -8.22
CA ALA A 281 -6.88 -6.00 -9.20
C ALA A 281 -7.35 -4.67 -8.58
N ASN A 282 -8.35 -4.73 -7.69
CA ASN A 282 -8.81 -3.57 -6.91
C ASN A 282 -7.78 -3.10 -5.88
N LEU A 283 -6.92 -4.02 -5.40
CA LEU A 283 -5.72 -3.70 -4.64
C LEU A 283 -4.56 -3.27 -5.54
N THR A 284 -4.80 -2.92 -6.80
CA THR A 284 -3.81 -2.47 -7.79
C THR A 284 -2.70 -3.47 -8.09
N ASN A 285 -2.99 -4.77 -8.06
CA ASN A 285 -2.02 -5.78 -8.48
C ASN A 285 -2.04 -5.94 -10.01
N HIS A 286 -0.97 -5.51 -10.68
CA HIS A 286 -0.87 -5.54 -12.15
C HIS A 286 -0.99 -6.95 -12.76
N TYR A 287 -0.48 -8.01 -12.11
CA TYR A 287 -0.64 -9.39 -12.59
C TYR A 287 -2.09 -9.85 -12.50
N ALA A 288 -2.81 -9.51 -11.43
CA ALA A 288 -4.23 -9.80 -11.32
C ALA A 288 -5.06 -9.03 -12.35
N GLN A 289 -4.75 -7.75 -12.57
CA GLN A 289 -5.39 -6.92 -13.60
C GLN A 289 -5.21 -7.54 -14.99
N TYR A 290 -4.00 -7.99 -15.32
CA TYR A 290 -3.71 -8.71 -16.57
C TYR A 290 -4.53 -10.01 -16.68
N ASN A 291 -4.52 -10.85 -15.64
CA ASN A 291 -5.25 -12.13 -15.66
C ASN A 291 -6.77 -11.92 -15.77
N LEU A 292 -7.31 -10.93 -15.06
CA LEU A 292 -8.73 -10.58 -15.14
C LEU A 292 -9.09 -10.05 -16.53
N ALA A 293 -8.22 -9.21 -17.13
CA ALA A 293 -8.40 -8.72 -18.49
C ALA A 293 -8.46 -9.88 -19.50
N LEU A 294 -7.54 -10.84 -19.38
CA LEU A 294 -7.50 -12.03 -20.22
C LEU A 294 -8.78 -12.86 -20.09
N MET A 295 -9.30 -13.05 -18.87
CA MET A 295 -10.56 -13.76 -18.66
C MET A 295 -11.75 -13.05 -19.33
N TYR A 296 -11.81 -11.71 -19.28
CA TYR A 296 -12.81 -10.94 -20.01
C TYR A 296 -12.61 -10.98 -21.54
N GLU A 297 -11.38 -11.03 -22.04
CA GLU A 297 -11.06 -11.09 -23.47
C GLU A 297 -11.59 -12.39 -24.09
N ILE A 298 -11.33 -13.52 -23.42
CA ILE A 298 -11.65 -14.85 -23.96
C ILE A 298 -13.00 -15.40 -23.46
N GLY A 299 -13.58 -14.83 -22.41
CA GLY A 299 -14.81 -15.30 -21.79
C GLY A 299 -14.64 -16.59 -20.97
N ASP A 300 -13.49 -16.76 -20.30
CA ASP A 300 -13.20 -17.97 -19.51
C ASP A 300 -13.81 -17.86 -18.12
N GLY A 301 -14.96 -18.52 -17.91
CA GLY A 301 -15.68 -18.50 -16.64
C GLY A 301 -16.41 -17.19 -16.32
N ILE A 302 -16.28 -16.18 -17.19
CA ILE A 302 -16.99 -14.90 -17.14
C ILE A 302 -17.52 -14.55 -18.53
N GLU A 303 -18.59 -13.76 -18.62
CA GLU A 303 -19.07 -13.28 -19.91
C GLU A 303 -17.97 -12.46 -20.63
N LYS A 304 -17.69 -12.82 -21.89
CA LYS A 304 -16.71 -12.12 -22.72
C LYS A 304 -17.08 -10.63 -22.82
N ASN A 305 -16.14 -9.76 -22.48
CA ASN A 305 -16.34 -8.31 -22.49
C ASN A 305 -15.04 -7.59 -22.84
N ILE A 306 -14.85 -7.29 -24.13
CA ILE A 306 -13.64 -6.61 -24.64
C ILE A 306 -13.43 -5.23 -24.01
N LYS A 307 -14.50 -4.50 -23.68
CA LYS A 307 -14.36 -3.18 -23.02
C LYS A 307 -13.74 -3.31 -21.64
N GLN A 308 -14.16 -4.32 -20.86
CA GLN A 308 -13.57 -4.63 -19.56
C GLN A 308 -12.13 -5.14 -19.70
N ALA A 309 -11.85 -5.99 -20.70
CA ALA A 309 -10.49 -6.44 -21.00
C ALA A 309 -9.55 -5.25 -21.26
N ILE A 310 -9.91 -4.34 -22.17
CA ILE A 310 -9.12 -3.14 -22.48
C ILE A 310 -8.94 -2.26 -21.24
N TYR A 311 -9.97 -2.09 -20.42
CA TYR A 311 -9.87 -1.32 -19.18
C TYR A 311 -8.79 -1.92 -18.24
N TRP A 312 -8.88 -3.20 -17.94
CA TRP A 312 -7.95 -3.85 -17.02
C TRP A 312 -6.52 -3.98 -17.57
N TYR A 313 -6.36 -4.24 -18.88
CA TYR A 313 -5.04 -4.19 -19.50
C TYR A 313 -4.43 -2.79 -19.40
N LYS A 314 -5.20 -1.70 -19.58
CA LYS A 314 -4.70 -0.32 -19.40
C LYS A 314 -4.20 -0.08 -17.98
N GLU A 315 -4.95 -0.51 -16.97
CA GLU A 315 -4.53 -0.35 -15.56
C GLU A 315 -3.27 -1.16 -15.23
N SER A 316 -3.11 -2.35 -15.81
CA SER A 316 -1.90 -3.16 -15.65
C SER A 316 -0.69 -2.57 -16.40
N ALA A 317 -0.90 -2.11 -17.64
CA ALA A 317 0.12 -1.49 -18.48
C ALA A 317 0.68 -0.18 -17.89
N LYS A 318 -0.15 0.64 -17.23
CA LYS A 318 0.29 1.83 -16.48
C LYS A 318 1.32 1.53 -15.39
N GLN A 319 1.36 0.28 -14.92
CA GLN A 319 2.30 -0.21 -13.91
C GLN A 319 3.48 -0.98 -14.52
N GLY A 320 3.63 -0.95 -15.86
CA GLY A 320 4.76 -1.56 -16.57
C GLY A 320 4.58 -3.04 -16.93
N ASN A 321 3.36 -3.59 -16.87
CA ASN A 321 3.14 -4.97 -17.32
C ASN A 321 3.23 -5.08 -18.85
N GLU A 322 4.33 -5.66 -19.34
CA GLU A 322 4.62 -5.77 -20.78
C GLU A 322 3.58 -6.61 -21.54
N ASN A 323 3.12 -7.73 -20.96
CA ASN A 323 2.09 -8.56 -21.58
C ASN A 323 0.77 -7.78 -21.79
N SER A 324 0.43 -6.89 -20.86
CA SER A 324 -0.75 -6.01 -21.00
C SER A 324 -0.54 -4.96 -22.09
N ILE A 325 0.68 -4.41 -22.23
CA ILE A 325 1.00 -3.48 -23.32
C ILE A 325 0.83 -4.17 -24.67
N ILE A 326 1.37 -5.38 -24.82
CA ILE A 326 1.24 -6.20 -26.04
C ILE A 326 -0.24 -6.44 -26.35
N LYS A 327 -0.99 -6.92 -25.35
CA LYS A 327 -2.42 -7.20 -25.50
C LYS A 327 -3.26 -5.97 -25.84
N LEU A 328 -2.91 -4.80 -25.33
CA LEU A 328 -3.58 -3.55 -25.71
C LEU A 328 -3.32 -3.18 -27.16
N ASN A 329 -2.09 -3.34 -27.64
CA ASN A 329 -1.77 -3.03 -29.03
C ASN A 329 -2.55 -3.96 -29.96
N GLU A 330 -2.57 -5.27 -29.67
CA GLU A 330 -3.37 -6.26 -30.40
C GLU A 330 -4.86 -5.86 -30.47
N LEU A 331 -5.47 -5.51 -29.33
CA LEU A 331 -6.91 -5.19 -29.27
C LEU A 331 -7.30 -3.79 -29.80
N LEU A 332 -6.33 -2.89 -29.99
CA LEU A 332 -6.59 -1.54 -30.51
C LEU A 332 -6.25 -1.41 -32.00
N GLU A 333 -5.56 -2.40 -32.57
CA GLU A 333 -5.26 -2.50 -34.00
C GLU A 333 -6.32 -3.27 -34.80
N GLU A 334 -7.20 -4.04 -34.12
CA GLU A 334 -8.37 -4.75 -34.70
C GLU A 334 -9.63 -3.88 -34.87
#